data_AF-A0A2V6TH96-F1
#
_entry.id   AF-A0A2V6TH96-F1
#
_cell.length_a   1.000
_cell.length_b   1.000
_cell.length_c   1.000
_cell.angle_alpha   90.00
_cell.angle_beta   90.00
_cell.angle_gamma   90.00
#
_symmetry.space_group_name_H-M   'P 1'
#
loop_
_entity.id
_entity.type
_entity.pdbx_description
1 polymer ?
#
loop_
_entity_poly.entity_id
_entity_poly.type
_entity_poly.pdbx_seq_one_letter_code
_entity_poly.pdbx_strand_id
1 'polypeptide(L)'
;MRWEQDGEAASAAPALRSTEEGLAMVDWSSETEHDIVECLRRDGMLSPAELGQRVGVSETEATMFLCMLARDGKIRIRLVESVDEMEGPSPCPPPKGERDSRELDPLEVVAAWD
;
A
#
# COMPACT_ATOMS: atom_id res chain seq x y z
N MET A 1 51.44 22.82 41.36
CA MET A 1 51.72 21.59 40.58
C MET A 1 51.04 21.72 39.23
N ARG A 2 51.82 21.47 38.18
CA ARG A 2 51.64 21.79 36.76
C ARG A 2 51.12 20.54 36.03
N TRP A 3 50.21 20.75 35.10
CA TRP A 3 49.89 19.84 33.99
C TRP A 3 49.49 20.78 32.84
N GLU A 4 50.43 21.46 32.19
CA GLU A 4 51.15 21.00 30.99
C GLU A 4 50.25 20.34 29.95
N GLN A 5 50.00 21.14 28.92
CA GLN A 5 49.44 20.80 27.64
C GLN A 5 50.60 20.37 26.74
N ASP A 6 50.65 19.10 26.37
CA ASP A 6 51.51 18.57 25.31
C ASP A 6 50.85 17.33 24.72
N GLY A 7 50.87 17.21 23.40
CA GLY A 7 50.62 15.94 22.72
C GLY A 7 49.44 15.97 21.75
N GLU A 8 49.59 16.72 20.66
CA GLU A 8 48.99 16.34 19.38
C GLU A 8 49.45 14.91 19.01
N ALA A 9 48.51 13.98 19.04
CA ALA A 9 48.62 12.72 18.31
C ALA A 9 47.36 12.62 17.44
N ALA A 10 47.55 12.91 16.17
CA ALA A 10 46.60 12.67 15.10
C ALA A 10 46.01 11.26 15.23
N SER A 11 44.78 11.16 15.74
CA SER A 11 43.92 10.04 15.43
C SER A 11 43.13 10.46 14.21
N ALA A 12 43.60 10.02 13.03
CA ALA A 12 42.92 10.21 11.77
C ALA A 12 41.47 9.71 11.90
N ALA A 13 40.54 10.64 12.07
CA ALA A 13 39.13 10.37 11.91
C ALA A 13 38.91 9.86 10.48
N PRO A 14 38.10 8.82 10.24
CA PRO A 14 37.77 8.38 8.90
C PRO A 14 36.78 9.37 8.26
N ALA A 15 37.29 10.49 7.78
CA ALA A 15 36.63 11.38 6.83
C ALA A 15 37.64 11.51 5.68
N LEU A 16 37.41 10.97 4.49
CA LEU A 16 36.49 11.49 3.50
C LEU A 16 36.37 10.42 2.40
N ARG A 17 35.41 9.53 2.52
CA ARG A 17 34.96 8.69 1.40
C ARG A 17 33.43 8.68 1.24
N SER A 18 32.72 9.15 2.27
CA SER A 18 31.25 9.11 2.34
C SER A 18 30.53 10.32 1.72
N THR A 19 31.24 11.33 1.21
CA THR A 19 30.60 12.53 0.62
C THR A 19 30.31 12.33 -0.87
N GLU A 20 31.20 11.68 -1.61
CA GLU A 20 31.04 11.44 -3.06
C GLU A 20 30.01 10.34 -3.34
N GLU A 21 30.00 9.26 -2.55
CA GLU A 21 29.00 8.19 -2.63
C GLU A 21 27.59 8.70 -2.29
N GLY A 22 27.47 9.62 -1.32
CA GLY A 22 26.20 10.23 -0.95
C GLY A 22 25.64 11.14 -2.05
N LEU A 23 26.50 11.87 -2.78
CA LEU A 23 26.09 12.70 -3.91
C LEU A 23 25.68 11.86 -5.11
N ALA A 24 26.45 10.83 -5.44
CA ALA A 24 26.07 9.85 -6.47
C ALA A 24 24.75 9.15 -6.11
N MET A 25 24.52 8.86 -4.83
CA MET A 25 23.27 8.27 -4.33
C MET A 25 22.07 9.23 -4.44
N VAL A 26 22.30 10.54 -4.33
CA VAL A 26 21.23 11.55 -4.49
C VAL A 26 20.91 11.78 -5.97
N ASP A 27 21.92 11.79 -6.83
CA ASP A 27 21.76 12.02 -8.27
C ASP A 27 20.97 10.88 -8.93
N TRP A 28 21.36 9.61 -8.72
CA TRP A 28 20.59 8.49 -9.30
C TRP A 28 19.15 8.44 -8.79
N SER A 29 18.93 8.82 -7.51
CA SER A 29 17.58 8.85 -6.93
C SER A 29 16.72 9.93 -7.58
N SER A 30 17.30 11.08 -7.90
CA SER A 30 16.61 12.19 -8.57
C SER A 30 16.26 11.87 -10.02
N GLU A 31 17.16 11.19 -10.74
CA GLU A 31 16.89 10.69 -12.10
C GLU A 31 15.76 9.65 -12.10
N THR A 32 15.81 8.69 -11.17
CA THR A 32 14.78 7.66 -11.02
C THR A 32 13.41 8.27 -10.69
N GLU A 33 13.37 9.26 -9.79
CA GLU A 33 12.15 10.01 -9.48
C GLU A 33 11.56 10.69 -10.71
N HIS A 34 12.40 11.32 -11.53
CA HIS A 34 11.99 11.98 -12.76
C HIS A 34 11.36 10.98 -13.73
N ASP A 35 12.02 9.85 -13.97
CA ASP A 35 11.57 8.82 -14.89
C ASP A 35 10.24 8.20 -14.47
N ILE A 36 10.02 8.00 -13.16
CA ILE A 36 8.74 7.53 -12.61
C ILE A 36 7.62 8.53 -12.91
N VAL A 37 7.85 9.83 -12.69
CA VAL A 37 6.84 10.87 -12.93
C VAL A 37 6.53 11.00 -14.42
N GLU A 38 7.53 10.93 -15.29
CA GLU A 38 7.32 10.97 -16.73
C GLU A 38 6.59 9.72 -17.24
N CYS A 39 6.88 8.53 -16.71
CA CYS A 39 6.11 7.33 -17.03
C CYS A 39 4.63 7.48 -16.68
N LEU A 40 4.32 8.01 -15.48
CA LEU A 40 2.93 8.26 -15.06
C LEU A 40 2.24 9.33 -15.92
N ARG A 41 2.97 10.36 -16.38
CA ARG A 41 2.42 11.38 -17.29
C ARG A 41 2.12 10.82 -18.67
N ARG A 42 3.01 9.98 -19.20
CA ARG A 42 2.91 9.39 -20.54
C ARG A 42 1.86 8.28 -20.60
N ASP A 43 1.90 7.35 -19.65
CA ASP A 43 1.16 6.09 -19.71
C ASP A 43 -0.08 6.06 -18.79
N GLY A 44 -0.21 7.03 -17.88
CA GLY A 44 -1.34 7.14 -16.95
C GLY A 44 -1.14 6.35 -15.65
N MET A 45 -2.22 5.71 -15.18
CA MET A 45 -2.19 4.92 -13.94
C MET A 45 -1.45 3.60 -14.17
N LEU A 46 -0.44 3.34 -13.35
CA LEU A 46 0.39 2.13 -13.42
C LEU A 46 0.53 1.51 -12.03
N SER A 47 0.62 0.18 -11.99
CA SER A 47 1.01 -0.55 -10.78
C SER A 47 2.51 -0.37 -10.46
N PRO A 48 2.95 -0.61 -9.21
CA PRO A 48 4.37 -0.57 -8.85
C PRO A 48 5.25 -1.52 -9.68
N ALA A 49 4.75 -2.73 -9.98
CA ALA A 49 5.45 -3.70 -10.81
C ALA A 49 5.65 -3.19 -12.25
N GLU A 50 4.60 -2.62 -12.84
CA GLU A 50 4.65 -2.03 -14.18
C GLU A 50 5.59 -0.84 -14.28
N LEU A 51 5.68 -0.02 -13.23
CA LEU A 51 6.63 1.09 -13.14
C LEU A 51 8.07 0.58 -13.01
N GLY A 52 8.32 -0.39 -12.14
CA GLY A 52 9.64 -0.99 -11.97
C GLY A 52 10.20 -1.53 -13.29
N GLN A 53 9.36 -2.24 -14.06
CA GLN A 53 9.76 -2.75 -15.38
C GLN A 53 10.08 -1.64 -16.40
N ARG A 54 9.37 -0.50 -16.35
CA ARG A 54 9.57 0.61 -17.30
C ARG A 54 10.81 1.44 -16.98
N VAL A 55 11.09 1.64 -15.69
CA VAL A 55 12.18 2.50 -15.20
C VAL A 55 13.47 1.69 -14.94
N GLY A 56 13.38 0.36 -14.85
CA GLY A 56 14.54 -0.51 -14.62
C GLY A 56 14.90 -0.67 -13.14
N VAL A 57 13.91 -0.57 -12.25
CA VAL A 57 14.07 -0.77 -10.79
C VAL A 57 13.19 -1.93 -10.31
N SER A 58 13.48 -2.44 -9.11
CA SER A 58 12.61 -3.45 -8.51
C SER A 58 11.22 -2.89 -8.16
N GLU A 59 10.22 -3.76 -8.05
CA GLU A 59 8.88 -3.39 -7.58
C GLU A 59 8.91 -2.75 -6.17
N THR A 60 9.77 -3.27 -5.30
CA THR A 60 9.97 -2.73 -3.95
C THR A 60 10.51 -1.30 -3.99
N GLU A 61 11.52 -1.03 -4.83
CA GLU A 61 12.07 0.31 -5.01
C GLU A 61 11.03 1.26 -5.62
N ALA A 62 10.30 0.81 -6.65
CA ALA A 62 9.20 1.59 -7.23
C ALA A 62 8.16 1.96 -6.17
N THR A 63 7.77 1.00 -5.30
CA THR A 63 6.83 1.24 -4.19
C THR A 63 7.37 2.29 -3.22
N MET A 64 8.66 2.20 -2.86
CA MET A 64 9.31 3.17 -2.00
C MET A 64 9.32 4.58 -2.60
N PHE A 65 9.69 4.72 -3.88
CA PHE A 65 9.64 6.00 -4.58
C PHE A 65 8.23 6.56 -4.67
N LEU A 66 7.22 5.74 -4.99
CA LEU A 66 5.82 6.17 -5.04
C LEU A 66 5.37 6.76 -3.69
N CYS A 67 5.71 6.13 -2.57
CA CYS A 67 5.41 6.63 -1.24
C CYS A 67 6.11 7.98 -0.96
N MET A 68 7.39 8.12 -1.31
CA MET A 68 8.13 9.37 -1.13
C MET A 68 7.58 10.50 -2.01
N LEU A 69 7.37 10.24 -3.29
CA LEU A 69 6.82 11.20 -4.25
C LEU A 69 5.40 11.65 -3.88
N ALA A 70 4.58 10.74 -3.35
CA ALA A 70 3.24 11.07 -2.86
C ALA A 70 3.31 11.97 -1.61
N ARG A 71 4.21 11.66 -0.67
CA ARG A 71 4.47 12.51 0.51
C ARG A 71 4.93 13.91 0.12
N ASP A 72 5.76 14.01 -0.91
CA ASP A 72 6.30 15.27 -1.42
C ASP A 72 5.32 16.01 -2.35
N GLY A 73 4.14 15.44 -2.61
CA GLY A 73 3.08 16.05 -3.43
C GLY A 73 3.33 16.03 -4.94
N LYS A 74 4.33 15.28 -5.41
CA LYS A 74 4.68 15.13 -6.83
C LYS A 74 3.70 14.22 -7.58
N ILE A 75 3.11 13.24 -6.88
CA ILE A 75 2.07 12.34 -7.41
C ILE A 75 0.90 12.20 -6.43
N ARG A 76 -0.16 11.49 -6.83
CA ARG A 76 -1.28 11.14 -5.94
C ARG A 76 -1.56 9.64 -6.01
N ILE A 77 -1.61 8.98 -4.87
CA ILE A 77 -2.11 7.61 -4.75
C ILE A 77 -3.65 7.70 -4.69
N ARG A 78 -4.34 7.11 -5.67
CA ARG A 78 -5.81 7.22 -5.83
C ARG A 78 -6.56 5.97 -5.40
N LEU A 79 -5.97 4.80 -5.60
CA LEU A 79 -6.56 3.50 -5.32
C LEU A 79 -5.64 2.76 -4.36
N VAL A 80 -6.20 2.32 -3.24
CA VAL A 80 -5.59 1.42 -2.27
C VAL A 80 -6.73 0.50 -1.82
N GLU A 81 -6.51 -0.80 -1.92
CA GLU A 81 -7.50 -1.81 -1.55
C GLU A 81 -6.91 -2.77 -0.52
N SER A 82 -7.75 -3.32 0.34
CA SER A 82 -7.39 -4.48 1.16
C SER A 82 -7.48 -5.74 0.31
N VAL A 83 -6.56 -6.67 0.52
CA VAL A 83 -6.59 -7.98 -0.17
C VAL A 83 -7.62 -8.93 0.47
N ASP A 84 -8.24 -8.51 1.58
CA ASP A 84 -9.30 -9.26 2.26
C ASP A 84 -10.67 -8.86 1.70
N GLU A 85 -11.23 -9.74 0.86
CA GLU A 85 -12.67 -10.07 0.66
C GLU A 85 -12.89 -10.76 -0.71
N MET A 86 -12.15 -11.84 -0.98
CA MET A 86 -12.43 -12.75 -2.11
C MET A 86 -12.52 -14.22 -1.68
N GLU A 87 -13.09 -14.50 -0.50
CA GLU A 87 -13.74 -15.80 -0.21
C GLU A 87 -14.59 -15.76 1.07
N GLY A 88 -15.75 -15.10 1.03
CA GLY A 88 -16.86 -15.41 1.94
C GLY A 88 -17.85 -16.33 1.20
N PRO A 89 -18.28 -17.48 1.76
CA PRO A 89 -19.28 -18.31 1.10
C PRO A 89 -20.55 -17.48 0.87
N SER A 90 -20.98 -17.43 -0.39
CA SER A 90 -22.19 -16.75 -0.85
C SER A 90 -23.33 -16.96 0.16
N PRO A 91 -24.00 -15.91 0.68
CA PRO A 91 -25.09 -16.07 1.62
C PRO A 91 -26.17 -16.93 0.95
N CYS A 92 -26.50 -18.05 1.59
CA CYS A 92 -27.52 -18.98 1.11
C CYS A 92 -28.77 -18.20 0.68
N PRO A 93 -29.34 -18.45 -0.51
CA PRO A 93 -30.61 -17.83 -0.86
C PRO A 93 -31.65 -18.24 0.21
N PRO A 94 -32.50 -17.31 0.70
CA PRO A 94 -33.50 -17.64 1.69
C PRO A 94 -34.39 -18.79 1.15
N PRO A 95 -34.78 -19.77 1.98
CA PRO A 95 -35.66 -20.83 1.53
C PRO A 95 -36.94 -20.17 0.98
N LYS A 96 -37.25 -20.45 -0.29
CA LYS A 96 -38.50 -20.00 -0.92
C LYS A 96 -39.63 -20.52 -0.03
N GLY A 97 -40.36 -19.60 0.59
CA GLY A 97 -41.45 -19.92 1.50
C GLY A 97 -42.32 -21.03 0.93
N GLU A 98 -42.28 -22.17 1.61
CA GLU A 98 -43.24 -23.23 1.41
C GLU A 98 -44.60 -22.62 1.76
N ARG A 99 -45.40 -22.40 0.72
CA ARG A 99 -46.74 -21.85 0.84
C ARG A 99 -47.57 -22.95 1.49
N ASP A 100 -47.66 -22.94 2.81
CA ASP A 100 -48.47 -23.91 3.56
C ASP A 100 -49.91 -23.80 3.04
N SER A 101 -50.27 -24.84 2.30
CA SER A 101 -51.58 -25.06 1.73
C SER A 101 -52.09 -26.33 2.39
N ARG A 102 -52.73 -26.19 3.56
CA ARG A 102 -53.73 -27.09 4.15
C ARG A 102 -54.37 -26.39 5.36
N GLU A 103 -55.54 -25.78 5.19
CA GLU A 103 -56.84 -26.44 5.43
C GLU A 103 -57.12 -26.61 6.93
N LEU A 104 -57.88 -25.66 7.50
CA LEU A 104 -58.72 -25.90 8.66
C LEU A 104 -60.12 -25.32 8.36
N ASP A 105 -61.08 -26.23 8.34
CA ASP A 105 -62.51 -26.03 8.08
C ASP A 105 -63.16 -25.19 9.21
N PRO A 106 -63.90 -24.11 8.93
CA PRO A 106 -64.51 -23.27 9.96
C PRO A 106 -65.70 -23.88 10.71
N LEU A 107 -66.14 -25.11 10.40
CA LEU A 107 -67.31 -25.71 11.04
C LEU A 107 -67.06 -26.36 12.42
N GLU A 108 -65.87 -26.24 13.00
CA GLU A 108 -65.59 -26.62 14.42
C GLU A 108 -65.72 -25.46 15.43
N VAL A 109 -66.36 -24.33 15.06
CA VAL A 109 -66.66 -23.22 15.99
C VAL A 109 -68.13 -23.25 16.42
N VAL A 110 -68.62 -24.37 16.98
CA VAL A 110 -69.99 -24.39 17.57
C VAL A 110 -70.21 -25.31 18.77
N ALA A 111 -69.18 -25.91 19.37
CA ALA A 111 -69.41 -26.93 20.42
C ALA A 111 -68.55 -26.81 21.69
N ALA A 112 -68.08 -25.62 22.04
CA ALA A 112 -67.25 -25.47 23.24
C ALA A 112 -67.75 -24.49 24.31
N TRP A 113 -68.69 -23.57 24.02
CA TRP A 113 -69.17 -22.61 25.04
C TRP A 113 -70.63 -22.20 24.77
N ASP A 114 -71.54 -22.71 25.62
CA ASP A 114 -73.01 -22.52 25.75
C ASP A 114 -73.96 -23.32 24.82
#